data_AF-A0A7X8HJ06-F1
#
_entry.id   AF-A0A7X8HJ06-F1
#
_cell.length_a   1.000
_cell.length_b   1.000
_cell.length_c   1.000
_cell.angle_alpha   90.00
_cell.angle_beta   90.00
_cell.angle_gamma   90.00
#
_symmetry.space_group_name_H-M   'P 1'
#
loop_
_entity.id
_entity.type
_entity.pdbx_description
1 polymer ?
#
loop_
_entity_poly.entity_id
_entity_poly.type
_entity_poly.pdbx_seq_one_letter_code
_entity_poly.pdbx_strand_id
1 'polypeptide(L)'
;KELMRDPQHLFDMLSLAQDKLSNCDCANDDHKDGCYSCILAYRSSYYQKHISRSAAANLLGQIIKNRHNLVAIKSLSAIPTNHILESALEERFIAELAKVGKLTRYQYNNKPAYRLQMATMSSEPSRVWLIEPQVPFYDEQGEVLTRADFVIRPIKETERRPELEMWVYTDGFEHHWNRVNSDLVKRLHLMKAGHQVWTLSWQDLADTDPTFSNGIAQALFTGSDPVGSKRVDAVWQKLVAEYGWSSIKNNQDVWYQSTFEQLTKWLTQPVITQQHWQQAALYWCLRQGLASTNKTLQEQLQHQMKAHVLLEELVGQARQEHWFSLAAVVPQAALVQGKEALLSLPEMYLMLNDTVIEQNKASLELWRSLWYAVNLLQFSPQFNGVALSGLRRGDFDGLVEQKKVRANTVEQGELQQAWRDALELLHPDYLHVGQQLAQAGLPAPEVGYEFQDGAAAVVAEVELAWPDLKVALYIEESPSVPDWYFISLSAEDCVEQVVAVLAHEES
;
A
#
# COMPACT_ATOMS: atom_id res chain seq x y z
N LYS A 1 -14.36 -33.86 33.17
CA LYS A 1 -13.52 -34.81 32.41
C LYS A 1 -14.34 -35.88 31.66
N GLU A 2 -15.63 -36.06 31.92
CA GLU A 2 -16.48 -37.04 31.21
C GLU A 2 -16.86 -36.65 29.78
N LEU A 3 -17.03 -35.34 29.51
CA LEU A 3 -17.35 -34.80 28.18
C LEU A 3 -16.30 -35.10 27.09
N MET A 4 -15.06 -35.45 27.47
CA MET A 4 -13.95 -35.66 26.52
C MET A 4 -13.57 -37.14 26.35
N ARG A 5 -14.32 -38.08 26.95
CA ARG A 5 -14.06 -39.52 26.82
C ARG A 5 -14.71 -40.13 25.58
N ASP A 6 -15.86 -39.59 25.20
CA ASP A 6 -16.63 -40.00 24.03
C ASP A 6 -17.07 -38.75 23.27
N PRO A 7 -16.75 -38.62 21.97
CA PRO A 7 -17.24 -37.53 21.12
C PRO A 7 -18.76 -37.33 21.21
N GLN A 8 -19.52 -38.41 21.42
CA GLN A 8 -20.97 -38.36 21.52
C GLN A 8 -21.44 -37.46 22.67
N HIS A 9 -20.81 -37.54 23.84
CA HIS A 9 -21.18 -36.70 24.99
C HIS A 9 -20.99 -35.19 24.73
N LEU A 10 -19.98 -34.82 23.93
CA LEU A 10 -19.77 -33.43 23.52
C LEU A 10 -20.90 -32.98 22.59
N PHE A 11 -21.25 -33.77 21.57
CA PHE A 11 -22.33 -33.40 20.65
C PHE A 11 -23.70 -33.41 21.29
N ASP A 12 -23.95 -34.29 22.26
CA ASP A 12 -25.20 -34.28 23.04
C ASP A 12 -25.34 -32.96 23.79
N MET A 13 -24.27 -32.50 24.44
CA MET A 13 -24.25 -31.19 25.12
C MET A 13 -24.45 -30.03 24.13
N LEU A 14 -23.76 -30.05 22.99
CA LEU A 14 -23.91 -29.01 21.97
C LEU A 14 -25.32 -28.99 21.37
N SER A 15 -25.94 -30.16 21.19
CA SER A 15 -27.31 -30.28 20.67
C SER A 15 -28.31 -29.73 21.68
N LEU A 16 -28.17 -30.06 22.96
CA LEU A 16 -29.00 -29.48 24.03
C LEU A 16 -28.85 -27.95 24.10
N ALA A 17 -27.64 -27.43 23.92
CA ALA A 17 -27.40 -25.99 23.87
C ALA A 17 -28.05 -25.33 22.64
N GLN A 18 -27.93 -25.95 21.46
CA GLN A 18 -28.56 -25.48 20.23
C GLN A 18 -30.08 -25.46 20.37
N ASP A 19 -30.66 -26.53 20.91
CA ASP A 19 -32.10 -26.65 21.14
C ASP A 19 -32.59 -25.59 22.13
N LYS A 20 -31.83 -25.34 23.21
CA LYS A 20 -32.17 -24.30 24.19
C LYS A 20 -32.19 -22.90 23.57
N LEU A 21 -31.31 -22.61 22.62
CA LEU A 21 -31.26 -21.33 21.91
C LEU A 21 -32.35 -21.22 20.84
N SER A 22 -32.59 -22.30 20.10
CA SER A 22 -33.53 -22.32 18.97
C SER A 22 -34.98 -22.28 19.45
N ASN A 23 -35.29 -23.00 20.53
CA ASN A 23 -36.63 -23.13 21.10
C ASN A 23 -36.87 -22.22 22.31
N CYS A 24 -36.09 -21.14 22.47
CA CYS A 24 -36.35 -20.17 23.52
C CYS A 24 -37.54 -19.29 23.16
N ASP A 25 -38.37 -18.92 24.13
CA ASP A 25 -39.54 -18.05 23.92
C ASP A 25 -39.18 -16.70 23.27
N CYS A 26 -37.96 -16.19 23.50
CA CYS A 26 -37.49 -14.96 22.87
C CYS A 26 -37.24 -15.09 21.36
N ALA A 27 -37.25 -16.31 20.81
CA ALA A 27 -37.12 -16.54 19.38
C ALA A 27 -38.30 -16.00 18.57
N ASN A 28 -39.47 -15.84 19.20
CA ASN A 28 -40.70 -15.38 18.56
C ASN A 28 -40.88 -13.85 18.66
N ASP A 29 -39.87 -13.13 19.16
CA ASP A 29 -39.90 -11.69 19.37
C ASP A 29 -38.89 -11.02 18.42
N ASP A 30 -39.39 -10.37 17.37
CA ASP A 30 -38.57 -9.72 16.33
C ASP A 30 -37.65 -8.61 16.88
N HIS A 31 -37.90 -8.13 18.10
CA HIS A 31 -37.09 -7.12 18.77
C HIS A 31 -36.06 -7.69 19.74
N LYS A 32 -35.94 -9.02 19.86
CA LYS A 32 -35.01 -9.69 20.78
C LYS A 32 -34.18 -10.77 20.08
N ASP A 33 -32.86 -10.61 20.14
CA ASP A 33 -31.91 -11.62 19.69
C ASP A 33 -31.15 -12.28 20.86
N GLY A 34 -31.86 -12.51 21.97
CA GLY A 34 -31.33 -13.17 23.17
C GLY A 34 -31.99 -12.71 24.46
N CYS A 35 -32.00 -13.57 25.46
CA CYS A 35 -32.52 -13.26 26.80
C CYS A 35 -31.66 -13.91 27.90
N TYR A 36 -31.91 -13.54 29.16
CA TYR A 36 -31.24 -14.12 30.32
C TYR A 36 -31.52 -15.63 30.49
N SER A 37 -32.64 -16.13 29.97
CA SER A 37 -32.97 -17.56 30.04
C SER A 37 -32.25 -18.42 29.00
N CYS A 38 -31.62 -17.82 27.97
CA CYS A 38 -30.95 -18.56 26.90
C CYS A 38 -29.45 -18.25 26.76
N ILE A 39 -29.02 -16.98 26.78
CA ILE A 39 -27.63 -16.63 26.43
C ILE A 39 -27.04 -15.44 27.23
N LEU A 40 -27.87 -14.58 27.85
CA LEU A 40 -27.39 -13.36 28.52
C LEU A 40 -26.98 -13.55 29.99
N ALA A 41 -27.26 -14.71 30.61
CA ALA A 41 -27.01 -14.95 32.04
C ALA A 41 -25.53 -14.85 32.49
N TYR A 42 -24.57 -14.92 31.57
CA TYR A 42 -23.15 -15.06 31.88
C TYR A 42 -22.26 -13.89 31.43
N ARG A 43 -22.83 -12.70 31.16
CA ARG A 43 -22.07 -11.54 30.65
C ARG A 43 -22.50 -10.20 31.28
N SER A 44 -21.51 -9.30 31.41
CA SER A 44 -21.73 -7.90 31.78
C SER A 44 -22.64 -7.20 30.76
N SER A 45 -23.53 -6.33 31.24
CA SER A 45 -24.49 -5.56 30.41
C SER A 45 -23.82 -4.78 29.27
N TYR A 46 -22.55 -4.39 29.45
CA TYR A 46 -21.77 -3.65 28.45
C TYR A 46 -21.61 -4.39 27.11
N TYR A 47 -21.53 -5.73 27.11
CA TYR A 47 -21.31 -6.53 25.90
C TYR A 47 -22.59 -7.08 25.28
N GLN A 48 -23.77 -6.79 25.85
CA GLN A 48 -25.04 -7.37 25.39
C GLN A 48 -25.37 -7.02 23.94
N LYS A 49 -25.00 -5.81 23.49
CA LYS A 49 -25.18 -5.35 22.10
C LYS A 49 -24.41 -6.18 21.04
N HIS A 50 -23.48 -7.03 21.46
CA HIS A 50 -22.68 -7.88 20.57
C HIS A 50 -23.04 -9.37 20.68
N ILE A 51 -24.07 -9.73 21.45
CA ILE A 51 -24.48 -11.12 21.64
C ILE A 51 -25.72 -11.39 20.78
N SER A 52 -25.62 -12.41 19.92
CA SER A 52 -26.71 -12.86 19.05
C SER A 52 -27.04 -14.32 19.33
N ARG A 53 -28.27 -14.57 19.79
CA ARG A 53 -28.84 -15.92 19.95
C ARG A 53 -28.91 -16.62 18.60
N SER A 54 -29.34 -15.90 17.57
CA SER A 54 -29.52 -16.43 16.21
C SER A 54 -28.18 -16.89 15.61
N ALA A 55 -27.14 -16.06 15.74
CA ALA A 55 -25.79 -16.43 15.30
C ALA A 55 -25.23 -17.62 16.09
N ALA A 56 -25.44 -17.66 17.41
CA ALA A 56 -25.00 -18.77 18.25
C ALA A 56 -25.70 -20.09 17.89
N ALA A 57 -27.01 -20.07 17.69
CA ALA A 57 -27.79 -21.25 17.28
C ALA A 57 -27.35 -21.78 15.91
N ASN A 58 -27.09 -20.87 14.95
CA ASN A 58 -26.58 -21.23 13.63
C ASN A 58 -25.20 -21.89 13.73
N LEU A 59 -24.27 -21.27 14.46
CA LEU A 59 -22.92 -21.78 14.63
C LEU A 59 -22.89 -23.18 15.28
N LEU A 60 -23.67 -23.39 16.34
CA LEU A 60 -23.82 -24.72 16.95
C LEU A 60 -24.39 -25.75 15.96
N GLY A 61 -25.39 -25.35 15.18
CA GLY A 61 -25.98 -26.20 14.13
C GLY A 61 -24.97 -26.61 13.06
N GLN A 62 -24.10 -25.70 12.63
CA GLN A 62 -23.03 -26.02 11.67
C GLN A 62 -22.03 -27.01 12.24
N ILE A 63 -21.65 -26.88 13.52
CA ILE A 63 -20.75 -27.81 14.21
C ILE A 63 -21.38 -29.21 14.28
N ILE A 64 -22.64 -29.31 14.71
CA ILE A 64 -23.38 -30.58 14.83
C ILE A 64 -23.58 -31.24 13.45
N LYS A 65 -23.84 -30.45 12.40
CA LYS A 65 -23.99 -30.94 11.03
C LYS A 65 -22.70 -31.60 10.54
N ASN A 66 -21.54 -31.03 10.87
CA ASN A 66 -20.23 -31.52 10.46
C ASN A 66 -19.64 -32.62 11.35
N ARG A 67 -20.39 -33.15 12.33
CA ARG A 67 -19.89 -34.18 13.28
C ARG A 67 -19.29 -35.43 12.62
N HIS A 68 -19.75 -35.77 11.42
CA HIS A 68 -19.30 -36.94 10.66
C HIS A 68 -17.91 -36.75 10.04
N ASN A 69 -17.40 -35.52 9.98
CA ASN A 69 -16.08 -35.19 9.44
C ASN A 69 -14.97 -35.22 10.51
N LEU A 70 -15.24 -35.81 11.68
CA LEU A 70 -14.25 -35.91 12.74
C LEU A 70 -13.14 -36.89 12.37
N VAL A 71 -11.90 -36.42 12.48
CA VAL A 71 -10.70 -37.21 12.26
C VAL A 71 -9.95 -37.38 13.58
N ALA A 72 -9.63 -38.62 13.94
CA ALA A 72 -8.83 -38.91 15.11
C ALA A 72 -7.36 -38.49 14.89
N ILE A 73 -6.80 -37.83 15.89
CA ILE A 73 -5.41 -37.35 15.88
C ILE A 73 -4.68 -37.89 17.10
N LYS A 74 -3.36 -38.07 16.99
CA LYS A 74 -2.55 -38.69 18.04
C LYS A 74 -2.32 -37.79 19.26
N SER A 75 -2.30 -36.47 19.08
CA SER A 75 -2.05 -35.50 20.16
C SER A 75 -2.58 -34.11 19.81
N LEU A 76 -2.81 -33.27 20.84
CA LEU A 76 -3.14 -31.85 20.67
C LEU A 76 -2.06 -31.06 19.92
N SER A 77 -0.80 -31.50 19.95
CA SER A 77 0.28 -30.92 19.15
C SER A 77 0.17 -31.19 17.65
N ALA A 78 -0.67 -32.15 17.24
CA ALA A 78 -1.00 -32.40 15.84
C ALA A 78 -2.24 -31.60 15.37
N ILE A 79 -2.91 -30.86 16.28
CA ILE A 79 -3.88 -29.84 15.89
C ILE A 79 -3.08 -28.58 15.63
N PRO A 80 -3.10 -28.02 14.41
CA PRO A 80 -2.62 -26.66 14.21
C PRO A 80 -3.44 -25.75 15.12
N THR A 81 -2.85 -25.24 16.20
CA THR A 81 -3.57 -24.35 17.14
C THR A 81 -3.92 -23.00 16.53
N ASN A 82 -3.52 -22.78 15.28
CA ASN A 82 -3.87 -21.67 14.42
C ASN A 82 -4.38 -22.21 13.07
N HIS A 83 -5.68 -22.52 12.96
CA HIS A 83 -6.32 -22.77 11.66
C HIS A 83 -6.24 -21.58 10.68
N ILE A 84 -5.73 -20.42 11.13
CA ILE A 84 -5.54 -19.24 10.30
C ILE A 84 -4.19 -19.22 9.57
N LEU A 85 -3.21 -20.00 10.02
CA LEU A 85 -1.96 -20.18 9.28
C LEU A 85 -2.12 -21.42 8.40
N GLU A 86 -1.86 -21.27 7.12
CA GLU A 86 -2.15 -22.30 6.12
C GLU A 86 -0.90 -23.11 5.72
N SER A 87 0.29 -22.66 6.12
CA SER A 87 1.56 -23.31 5.76
C SER A 87 2.61 -23.32 6.89
N ALA A 88 3.55 -24.27 6.80
CA ALA A 88 4.71 -24.32 7.70
C ALA A 88 5.62 -23.09 7.55
N LEU A 89 5.61 -22.45 6.37
CA LEU A 89 6.39 -21.25 6.11
C LEU A 89 5.79 -20.03 6.81
N GLU A 90 4.46 -19.91 6.86
CA GLU A 90 3.75 -18.90 7.66
C GLU A 90 4.02 -19.08 9.16
N GLU A 91 3.95 -20.31 9.67
CA GLU A 91 4.28 -20.61 11.08
C GLU A 91 5.72 -20.21 11.41
N ARG A 92 6.64 -20.51 10.50
CA ARG A 92 8.04 -20.12 10.63
C ARG A 92 8.21 -18.62 10.65
N PHE A 93 7.55 -17.87 9.76
CA PHE A 93 7.61 -16.42 9.75
C PHE A 93 7.22 -15.81 11.10
N ILE A 94 6.11 -16.28 11.67
CA ILE A 94 5.66 -15.87 13.01
C ILE A 94 6.70 -16.24 14.08
N ALA A 95 7.31 -17.42 13.99
CA ALA A 95 8.37 -17.83 14.92
C ALA A 95 9.62 -16.96 14.82
N GLU A 96 10.03 -16.55 13.62
CA GLU A 96 11.17 -15.63 13.42
C GLU A 96 10.86 -14.23 13.95
N LEU A 97 9.64 -13.71 13.75
CA LEU A 97 9.22 -12.43 14.33
C LEU A 97 9.24 -12.44 15.87
N ALA A 98 8.93 -13.59 16.49
CA ALA A 98 9.00 -13.74 17.94
C ALA A 98 10.43 -13.69 18.49
N LYS A 99 11.47 -13.84 17.65
CA LYS A 99 12.88 -13.71 18.06
C LYS A 99 13.34 -12.26 18.14
N VAL A 100 12.72 -11.36 17.36
CA VAL A 100 13.14 -9.95 17.22
C VAL A 100 12.26 -8.97 18.00
N GLY A 101 11.19 -9.46 18.62
CA GLY A 101 10.30 -8.66 19.45
C GLY A 101 9.38 -9.51 20.31
N LYS A 102 8.67 -8.84 21.21
CA LYS A 102 7.64 -9.48 22.02
C LYS A 102 6.38 -9.69 21.19
N LEU A 103 6.23 -10.91 20.69
CA LEU A 103 5.04 -11.35 19.96
C LEU A 103 4.01 -11.94 20.93
N THR A 104 2.76 -11.51 20.81
CA THR A 104 1.64 -12.03 21.60
C THR A 104 0.44 -12.31 20.70
N ARG A 105 -0.32 -13.36 21.01
CA ARG A 105 -1.60 -13.62 20.33
C ARG A 105 -2.56 -12.47 20.64
N TYR A 106 -3.30 -12.07 19.62
CA TYR A 106 -4.26 -10.97 19.66
C TYR A 106 -5.55 -11.38 18.93
N GLN A 107 -6.66 -10.71 19.21
CA GLN A 107 -7.89 -10.88 18.44
C GLN A 107 -8.21 -9.55 17.76
N TYR A 108 -8.38 -9.58 16.46
CA TYR A 108 -8.71 -8.43 15.64
C TYR A 108 -9.84 -8.80 14.68
N ASN A 109 -10.91 -8.00 14.63
CA ASN A 109 -12.10 -8.29 13.82
C ASN A 109 -12.63 -9.74 13.99
N ASN A 110 -12.68 -10.22 15.24
CA ASN A 110 -13.07 -11.58 15.61
C ASN A 110 -12.20 -12.71 15.01
N LYS A 111 -11.04 -12.38 14.44
CA LYS A 111 -10.09 -13.35 13.91
C LYS A 111 -8.78 -13.37 14.75
N PRO A 112 -8.11 -14.53 14.86
CA PRO A 112 -6.79 -14.60 15.44
C PRO A 112 -5.79 -13.70 14.69
N ALA A 113 -5.04 -12.91 15.42
CA ALA A 113 -3.99 -12.03 14.91
C ALA A 113 -2.82 -12.04 15.90
N TYR A 114 -1.79 -11.25 15.61
CA TYR A 114 -0.67 -11.08 16.52
C TYR A 114 -0.39 -9.61 16.79
N ARG A 115 0.05 -9.35 18.00
CA ARG A 115 0.62 -8.07 18.41
C ARG A 115 2.12 -8.27 18.55
N LEU A 116 2.90 -7.52 17.78
CA LEU A 116 4.36 -7.50 17.84
C LEU A 116 4.82 -6.16 18.41
N GLN A 117 5.53 -6.21 19.53
CA GLN A 117 6.26 -5.06 20.05
C GLN A 117 7.75 -5.28 19.82
N MET A 118 8.39 -4.45 18.98
CA MET A 118 9.80 -4.62 18.65
C MET A 118 10.69 -4.48 19.88
N ALA A 119 11.75 -5.29 19.96
CA ALA A 119 12.79 -5.10 20.97
C ALA A 119 13.56 -3.81 20.64
N THR A 120 13.71 -2.91 21.60
CA THR A 120 14.53 -1.70 21.44
C THR A 120 15.48 -1.53 22.60
N MET A 121 16.68 -1.04 22.30
CA MET A 121 17.66 -0.60 23.30
C MET A 121 17.47 0.87 23.67
N SER A 122 16.56 1.59 22.98
CA SER A 122 16.23 2.98 23.28
C SER A 122 15.32 3.11 24.49
N SER A 123 15.38 4.27 25.15
CA SER A 123 14.40 4.69 26.16
C SER A 123 13.03 5.03 25.58
N GLU A 124 12.93 5.27 24.26
CA GLU A 124 11.65 5.51 23.60
C GLU A 124 10.80 4.22 23.49
N PRO A 125 9.47 4.32 23.66
CA PRO A 125 8.59 3.18 23.53
C PRO A 125 8.61 2.63 22.10
N SER A 126 8.90 1.33 21.96
CA SER A 126 8.90 0.68 20.66
C SER A 126 7.49 0.66 20.05
N ARG A 127 7.44 0.86 18.73
CA ARG A 127 6.19 0.77 17.97
C ARG A 127 5.60 -0.63 18.12
N VAL A 128 4.27 -0.67 18.17
CA VAL A 128 3.49 -1.90 18.30
C VAL A 128 2.73 -2.12 17.00
N TRP A 129 2.97 -3.28 16.40
CA TRP A 129 2.40 -3.69 15.13
C TRP A 129 1.29 -4.73 15.35
N LEU A 130 0.21 -4.60 14.58
CA LEU A 130 -0.75 -5.64 14.33
C LEU A 130 -0.25 -6.46 13.13
N ILE A 131 -0.14 -7.76 13.29
CA ILE A 131 0.12 -8.72 12.21
C ILE A 131 -1.17 -9.49 12.00
N GLU A 132 -1.83 -9.20 10.90
CA GLU A 132 -3.10 -9.77 10.54
C GLU A 132 -2.90 -10.87 9.49
N PRO A 133 -3.17 -12.15 9.79
CA PRO A 133 -2.99 -13.23 8.82
C PRO A 133 -4.12 -13.26 7.77
N GLN A 134 -3.86 -13.82 6.58
CA GLN A 134 -4.86 -14.14 5.55
C GLN A 134 -5.78 -12.97 5.19
N VAL A 135 -5.19 -11.89 4.66
CA VAL A 135 -5.92 -10.65 4.33
C VAL A 135 -6.24 -10.61 2.84
N PRO A 136 -7.53 -10.59 2.45
CA PRO A 136 -7.91 -10.45 1.05
C PRO A 136 -7.72 -9.00 0.59
N PHE A 137 -7.28 -8.86 -0.66
CA PHE A 137 -7.30 -7.64 -1.44
C PHE A 137 -8.23 -7.84 -2.62
N TYR A 138 -9.10 -6.87 -2.85
CA TYR A 138 -10.17 -6.97 -3.84
C TYR A 138 -9.84 -6.09 -5.05
N ASP A 139 -10.28 -6.51 -6.23
CA ASP A 139 -10.26 -5.68 -7.43
C ASP A 139 -11.37 -4.62 -7.42
N GLU A 140 -11.42 -3.81 -8.49
CA GLU A 140 -12.43 -2.77 -8.67
C GLU A 140 -13.86 -3.32 -8.76
N GLN A 141 -14.01 -4.62 -9.07
CA GLN A 141 -15.29 -5.32 -9.16
C GLN A 141 -15.71 -5.93 -7.81
N GLY A 142 -14.86 -5.86 -6.79
CA GLY A 142 -15.10 -6.43 -5.47
C GLY A 142 -14.78 -7.93 -5.37
N GLU A 143 -14.13 -8.51 -6.37
CA GLU A 143 -13.68 -9.90 -6.35
C GLU A 143 -12.29 -10.00 -5.71
N VAL A 144 -11.99 -11.13 -5.05
CA VAL A 144 -10.68 -11.31 -4.38
C VAL A 144 -9.59 -11.47 -5.44
N LEU A 145 -8.80 -10.41 -5.65
CA LEU A 145 -7.67 -10.40 -6.57
C LEU A 145 -6.48 -11.20 -6.00
N THR A 146 -6.21 -11.03 -4.70
CA THR A 146 -5.16 -11.76 -4.00
C THR A 146 -5.45 -11.85 -2.51
N ARG A 147 -4.81 -12.78 -1.83
CA ARG A 147 -4.81 -12.87 -0.37
C ARG A 147 -3.37 -12.91 0.09
N ALA A 148 -2.97 -11.91 0.88
CA ALA A 148 -1.66 -11.92 1.51
C ALA A 148 -1.68 -12.82 2.74
N ASP A 149 -0.55 -13.50 2.97
CA ASP A 149 -0.38 -14.35 4.14
C ASP A 149 -0.42 -13.52 5.41
N PHE A 150 0.16 -12.32 5.38
CA PHE A 150 0.05 -11.35 6.48
C PHE A 150 -0.04 -9.91 5.97
N VAL A 151 -0.72 -9.06 6.73
CA VAL A 151 -0.56 -7.60 6.64
C VAL A 151 -0.07 -7.09 7.98
N ILE A 152 1.05 -6.37 7.95
CA ILE A 152 1.64 -5.74 9.12
C ILE A 152 1.32 -4.25 9.08
N ARG A 153 0.67 -3.74 10.13
CA ARG A 153 0.26 -2.33 10.23
C ARG A 153 0.27 -1.83 11.67
N PRO A 154 0.30 -0.51 11.92
CA PRO A 154 0.27 0.01 13.30
C PRO A 154 -0.95 -0.50 14.06
N ILE A 155 -0.76 -0.87 15.33
CA ILE A 155 -1.88 -1.35 16.15
C ILE A 155 -2.91 -0.25 16.43
N LYS A 156 -2.47 1.01 16.44
CA LYS A 156 -3.36 2.16 16.59
C LYS A 156 -3.90 2.56 15.23
N GLU A 157 -5.22 2.61 15.10
CA GLU A 157 -5.90 2.99 13.86
C GLU A 157 -5.44 4.36 13.35
N THR A 158 -5.27 5.33 14.26
CA THR A 158 -4.85 6.70 13.94
C THR A 158 -3.45 6.82 13.34
N GLU A 159 -2.63 5.77 13.48
CA GLU A 159 -1.29 5.72 12.90
C GLU A 159 -1.27 5.02 11.53
N ARG A 160 -2.38 4.40 11.10
CA ARG A 160 -2.43 3.65 9.85
C ARG A 160 -2.36 4.58 8.65
N ARG A 161 -1.38 4.30 7.80
CA ARG A 161 -1.15 4.97 6.52
C ARG A 161 -0.59 3.92 5.57
N PRO A 162 -0.79 4.04 4.24
CA PRO A 162 -0.27 3.07 3.28
C PRO A 162 1.24 2.83 3.43
N GLU A 163 2.01 3.85 3.79
CA GLU A 163 3.46 3.74 3.98
C GLU A 163 3.84 2.97 5.25
N LEU A 164 2.92 2.79 6.19
CA LEU A 164 3.15 1.99 7.40
C LEU A 164 2.46 0.62 7.31
N GLU A 165 1.97 0.24 6.14
CA GLU A 165 1.34 -1.05 5.90
C GLU A 165 2.18 -1.90 4.95
N MET A 166 2.54 -3.11 5.41
CA MET A 166 3.34 -4.06 4.65
C MET A 166 2.53 -5.33 4.39
N TRP A 167 2.29 -5.63 3.11
CA TRP A 167 1.62 -6.84 2.64
C TRP A 167 2.66 -7.93 2.42
N VAL A 168 2.67 -8.93 3.28
CA VAL A 168 3.69 -9.97 3.31
C VAL A 168 3.18 -11.24 2.65
N TYR A 169 4.00 -11.77 1.74
CA TYR A 169 3.83 -13.09 1.13
C TYR A 169 4.97 -14.00 1.55
N THR A 170 4.62 -15.21 1.95
CA THR A 170 5.51 -16.28 2.35
C THR A 170 5.48 -17.37 1.30
N ASP A 171 6.23 -17.17 0.23
CA ASP A 171 6.17 -18.02 -0.96
C ASP A 171 7.18 -19.17 -0.88
N GLY A 172 6.68 -20.41 -0.99
CA GLY A 172 7.51 -21.60 -1.10
C GLY A 172 7.87 -21.89 -2.56
N PHE A 173 9.17 -22.02 -2.88
CA PHE A 173 9.61 -22.31 -4.26
C PHE A 173 8.93 -23.53 -4.87
N GLU A 174 8.73 -24.60 -4.10
CA GLU A 174 8.04 -25.83 -4.54
C GLU A 174 6.64 -25.55 -5.13
N HIS A 175 5.94 -24.55 -4.61
CA HIS A 175 4.56 -24.23 -4.98
C HIS A 175 4.43 -23.02 -5.92
N HIS A 176 5.46 -22.15 -5.99
CA HIS A 176 5.39 -20.86 -6.69
C HIS A 176 6.31 -20.74 -7.90
N TRP A 177 7.26 -21.66 -8.12
CA TRP A 177 8.24 -21.55 -9.22
C TRP A 177 7.60 -21.36 -10.61
N ASN A 178 6.46 -21.99 -10.87
CA ASN A 178 5.73 -21.93 -12.14
C ASN A 178 4.63 -20.87 -12.19
N ARG A 179 4.57 -19.98 -11.20
CA ARG A 179 3.52 -18.96 -11.01
C ARG A 179 4.05 -17.53 -10.97
N VAL A 180 5.32 -17.33 -11.29
CA VAL A 180 6.00 -16.03 -11.25
C VAL A 180 5.19 -14.92 -11.90
N ASN A 181 4.68 -15.14 -13.13
CA ASN A 181 3.84 -14.15 -13.78
C ASN A 181 2.58 -13.80 -12.98
N SER A 182 1.77 -14.81 -12.62
CA SER A 182 0.52 -14.58 -11.89
C SER A 182 0.75 -13.95 -10.52
N ASP A 183 1.86 -14.28 -9.86
CA ASP A 183 2.19 -13.69 -8.58
C ASP A 183 2.66 -12.24 -8.78
N LEU A 184 3.57 -11.97 -9.73
CA LEU A 184 4.01 -10.62 -10.04
C LEU A 184 2.84 -9.68 -10.34
N VAL A 185 1.88 -10.10 -11.16
CA VAL A 185 0.65 -9.33 -11.46
C VAL A 185 -0.10 -8.95 -10.18
N LYS A 186 -0.29 -9.87 -9.23
CA LYS A 186 -0.95 -9.56 -7.95
C LYS A 186 -0.17 -8.54 -7.12
N ARG A 187 1.16 -8.67 -7.08
CA ARG A 187 2.02 -7.74 -6.32
C ARG A 187 2.00 -6.35 -6.95
N LEU A 188 2.00 -6.25 -8.28
CA LEU A 188 1.89 -4.97 -8.98
C LEU A 188 0.55 -4.27 -8.75
N HIS A 189 -0.56 -5.01 -8.70
CA HIS A 189 -1.87 -4.42 -8.34
C HIS A 189 -1.85 -3.80 -6.94
N LEU A 190 -1.27 -4.49 -5.94
CA LEU A 190 -1.10 -3.95 -4.60
C LEU A 190 -0.23 -2.69 -4.59
N MET A 191 0.90 -2.71 -5.29
CA MET A 191 1.79 -1.55 -5.42
C MET A 191 1.08 -0.36 -6.08
N LYS A 192 0.27 -0.60 -7.12
CA LYS A 192 -0.54 0.45 -7.77
C LYS A 192 -1.61 1.04 -6.87
N ALA A 193 -2.15 0.25 -5.95
CA ALA A 193 -3.05 0.72 -4.91
C ALA A 193 -2.33 1.48 -3.77
N GLY A 194 -0.99 1.62 -3.84
CA GLY A 194 -0.18 2.35 -2.86
C GLY A 194 0.29 1.48 -1.69
N HIS A 195 0.06 0.16 -1.74
CA HIS A 195 0.52 -0.77 -0.71
C HIS A 195 1.96 -1.22 -0.95
N GLN A 196 2.70 -1.42 0.13
CA GLN A 196 4.04 -2.01 0.07
C GLN A 196 3.94 -3.52 0.18
N VAL A 197 4.76 -4.23 -0.59
CA VAL A 197 4.70 -5.68 -0.67
C VAL A 197 6.04 -6.29 -0.30
N TRP A 198 6.05 -7.33 0.52
CA TRP A 198 7.28 -8.00 0.92
C TRP A 198 7.16 -9.51 0.74
N THR A 199 7.97 -10.08 -0.14
CA THR A 199 7.98 -11.53 -0.38
C THR A 199 9.17 -12.17 0.32
N LEU A 200 8.90 -13.24 1.08
CA LEU A 200 9.89 -14.03 1.82
C LEU A 200 9.79 -15.49 1.41
N SER A 201 10.94 -16.12 1.16
CA SER A 201 11.04 -17.55 0.93
C SER A 201 11.50 -18.32 2.16
N TRP A 202 11.44 -19.64 2.10
CA TRP A 202 11.96 -20.52 3.16
C TRP A 202 13.43 -20.23 3.51
N GLN A 203 14.24 -19.93 2.50
CA GLN A 203 15.67 -19.65 2.68
C GLN A 203 15.93 -18.27 3.30
N ASP A 204 14.97 -17.35 3.22
CA ASP A 204 15.13 -16.00 3.80
C ASP A 204 14.79 -15.98 5.31
N LEU A 205 14.10 -17.02 5.78
CA LEU A 205 13.77 -17.26 7.19
C LEU A 205 14.66 -18.34 7.84
N ALA A 206 15.52 -18.99 7.05
CA ALA A 206 16.54 -19.88 7.55
C ALA A 206 17.82 -19.08 7.81
N ASP A 207 18.48 -19.36 8.94
CA ASP A 207 19.75 -18.75 9.33
C ASP A 207 20.60 -18.48 8.10
N THR A 208 20.90 -17.19 7.92
CA THR A 208 21.45 -16.58 6.71
C THR A 208 22.39 -17.54 6.01
N ASP A 209 21.97 -18.09 4.87
CA ASP A 209 22.89 -18.76 3.97
C ASP A 209 23.91 -17.71 3.52
N PRO A 210 25.15 -17.73 4.06
CA PRO A 210 26.14 -16.69 3.74
C PRO A 210 26.60 -16.80 2.28
N THR A 211 26.15 -17.83 1.55
CA THR A 211 26.48 -18.10 0.16
C THR A 211 25.40 -17.63 -0.82
N PHE A 212 24.27 -17.07 -0.37
CA PHE A 212 23.29 -16.49 -1.28
C PHE A 212 23.90 -15.30 -2.03
N SER A 213 24.30 -15.55 -3.27
CA SER A 213 24.64 -14.51 -4.23
C SER A 213 23.37 -14.09 -4.93
N ASN A 214 22.88 -12.90 -4.63
CA ASN A 214 21.78 -12.32 -5.39
C ASN A 214 22.27 -12.05 -6.82
N GLY A 215 21.84 -12.86 -7.78
CA GLY A 215 22.32 -12.79 -9.17
C GLY A 215 21.96 -11.47 -9.86
N ILE A 216 20.82 -10.86 -9.51
CA ILE A 216 20.43 -9.55 -10.02
C ILE A 216 21.30 -8.46 -9.39
N ALA A 217 21.54 -8.54 -8.08
CA ALA A 217 22.45 -7.61 -7.41
C ALA A 217 23.87 -7.73 -8.00
N GLN A 218 24.39 -8.95 -8.17
CA GLN A 218 25.70 -9.17 -8.77
C GLN A 218 25.78 -8.58 -10.18
N ALA A 219 24.79 -8.83 -11.03
CA ALA A 219 24.72 -8.24 -12.36
C ALA A 219 24.63 -6.70 -12.34
N LEU A 220 23.87 -6.13 -11.39
CA LEU A 220 23.84 -4.68 -11.14
C LEU A 220 25.24 -4.15 -10.78
N PHE A 221 26.01 -4.89 -9.98
CA PHE A 221 27.36 -4.51 -9.57
C PHE A 221 28.42 -4.70 -10.67
N THR A 222 28.35 -5.78 -11.45
CA THR A 222 29.40 -6.17 -12.42
C THR A 222 29.12 -5.75 -13.86
N GLY A 223 27.85 -5.54 -14.24
CA GLY A 223 27.43 -5.25 -15.62
C GLY A 223 27.52 -3.78 -16.04
N SER A 224 28.22 -2.94 -15.28
CA SER A 224 28.24 -1.48 -15.51
C SER A 224 29.43 -1.03 -16.37
N ASP A 225 29.16 -0.21 -17.39
CA ASP A 225 30.20 0.54 -18.10
C ASP A 225 30.99 1.40 -17.09
N PRO A 226 32.31 1.23 -16.95
CA PRO A 226 33.13 2.01 -16.03
C PRO A 226 33.05 3.52 -16.25
N VAL A 227 32.76 4.00 -17.46
CA VAL A 227 32.63 5.43 -17.76
C VAL A 227 31.26 5.97 -17.35
N GLY A 228 30.17 5.28 -17.72
CA GLY A 228 28.82 5.58 -17.25
C GLY A 228 28.68 5.54 -15.72
N SER A 229 29.35 4.59 -15.06
CA SER A 229 29.38 4.50 -13.59
C SER A 229 29.97 5.74 -12.94
N LYS A 230 31.10 6.25 -13.45
CA LYS A 230 31.75 7.45 -12.88
C LYS A 230 30.90 8.70 -12.97
N ARG A 231 30.17 8.87 -14.09
CA ARG A 231 29.25 10.01 -14.27
C ARG A 231 28.11 9.96 -13.26
N VAL A 232 27.50 8.78 -13.08
CA VAL A 232 26.40 8.58 -12.13
C VAL A 232 26.89 8.76 -10.70
N ASP A 233 28.05 8.21 -10.36
CA ASP A 233 28.63 8.37 -9.02
C ASP A 233 28.90 9.85 -8.71
N ALA A 234 29.35 10.63 -9.69
CA ALA A 234 29.54 12.08 -9.52
C ALA A 234 28.20 12.83 -9.35
N VAL A 235 27.15 12.44 -10.09
CA VAL A 235 25.79 12.99 -9.88
C VAL A 235 25.32 12.65 -8.47
N TRP A 236 25.44 11.40 -8.04
CA TRP A 236 25.01 10.95 -6.72
C TRP A 236 25.77 11.66 -5.60
N GLN A 237 27.09 11.84 -5.73
CA GLN A 237 27.87 12.59 -4.75
C GLN A 237 27.39 14.03 -4.56
N LYS A 238 26.90 14.69 -5.62
CA LYS A 238 26.26 16.01 -5.49
C LYS A 238 24.96 15.93 -4.69
N LEU A 239 24.11 14.94 -4.98
CA LEU A 239 22.86 14.73 -4.26
C LEU A 239 23.08 14.41 -2.77
N VAL A 240 24.14 13.67 -2.44
CA VAL A 240 24.59 13.44 -1.06
C VAL A 240 24.94 14.76 -0.38
N ALA A 241 25.72 15.62 -1.04
CA ALA A 241 26.13 16.91 -0.48
C ALA A 241 24.97 17.91 -0.35
N GLU A 242 24.04 17.91 -1.30
CA GLU A 242 22.93 18.87 -1.37
C GLU A 242 21.76 18.47 -0.45
N TYR A 243 21.39 17.19 -0.42
CA TYR A 243 20.19 16.72 0.29
C TYR A 243 20.48 15.83 1.50
N GLY A 244 21.76 15.61 1.84
CA GLY A 244 22.14 14.74 2.96
C GLY A 244 21.78 13.27 2.73
N TRP A 245 21.76 12.83 1.47
CA TRP A 245 21.41 11.45 1.12
C TRP A 245 22.49 10.44 1.49
N SER A 246 22.09 9.17 1.51
CA SER A 246 22.96 8.05 1.79
C SER A 246 24.12 7.92 0.78
N SER A 247 25.27 7.51 1.29
CA SER A 247 26.46 7.28 0.45
C SER A 247 26.21 6.16 -0.56
N ILE A 248 26.98 6.17 -1.65
CA ILE A 248 26.95 5.08 -2.66
C ILE A 248 27.15 3.73 -1.98
N LYS A 249 28.14 3.61 -1.10
CA LYS A 249 28.41 2.37 -0.36
C LYS A 249 27.19 1.92 0.44
N ASN A 250 26.54 2.82 1.17
CA ASN A 250 25.35 2.46 1.95
C ASN A 250 24.22 1.94 1.04
N ASN A 251 24.02 2.56 -0.12
CA ASN A 251 23.02 2.09 -1.11
C ASN A 251 23.36 0.72 -1.69
N GLN A 252 24.65 0.41 -1.85
CA GLN A 252 25.10 -0.91 -2.29
C GLN A 252 24.94 -1.96 -1.18
N ASP A 253 25.28 -1.61 0.06
CA ASP A 253 25.23 -2.50 1.23
C ASP A 253 23.80 -2.99 1.52
N VAL A 254 22.76 -2.24 1.15
CA VAL A 254 21.35 -2.67 1.25
C VAL A 254 21.11 -4.00 0.53
N TRP A 255 21.73 -4.21 -0.63
CA TRP A 255 21.51 -5.39 -1.49
C TRP A 255 22.21 -6.66 -1.01
N TYR A 256 23.05 -6.55 0.03
CA TYR A 256 23.74 -7.67 0.66
C TYR A 256 23.11 -8.08 2.00
N GLN A 257 22.09 -7.34 2.46
CA GLN A 257 21.37 -7.67 3.69
C GLN A 257 20.31 -8.73 3.43
N SER A 258 20.06 -9.61 4.40
CA SER A 258 19.01 -10.61 4.26
C SER A 258 17.62 -9.97 4.19
N THR A 259 16.69 -10.57 3.43
CA THR A 259 15.32 -10.07 3.27
C THR A 259 14.59 -9.92 4.60
N PHE A 260 14.82 -10.84 5.55
CA PHE A 260 14.22 -10.77 6.88
C PHE A 260 14.85 -9.67 7.74
N GLU A 261 16.18 -9.50 7.72
CA GLU A 261 16.86 -8.40 8.43
C GLU A 261 16.37 -7.03 7.95
N GLN A 262 16.13 -6.87 6.65
CA GLN A 262 15.57 -5.64 6.10
C GLN A 262 14.15 -5.36 6.61
N LEU A 263 13.30 -6.39 6.68
CA LEU A 263 11.97 -6.25 7.29
C LEU A 263 12.06 -5.86 8.77
N THR A 264 12.99 -6.42 9.54
CA THR A 264 13.11 -6.09 10.97
C THR A 264 13.65 -4.67 11.20
N LYS A 265 14.54 -4.18 10.33
CA LYS A 265 14.93 -2.76 10.29
C LYS A 265 13.74 -1.86 10.03
N TRP A 266 12.90 -2.22 9.06
CA TRP A 266 11.68 -1.48 8.77
C TRP A 266 10.69 -1.46 9.95
N LEU A 267 10.46 -2.61 10.59
CA LEU A 267 9.58 -2.69 11.78
C LEU A 267 10.07 -1.83 12.94
N THR A 268 11.37 -1.55 13.00
CA THR A 268 11.98 -0.71 14.05
C THR A 268 11.97 0.77 13.67
N GLN A 269 12.35 1.09 12.43
CA GLN A 269 12.48 2.46 11.91
C GLN A 269 11.91 2.56 10.49
N PRO A 270 10.58 2.55 10.32
CA PRO A 270 9.96 2.38 9.01
C PRO A 270 10.28 3.54 8.06
N VAL A 271 10.20 4.78 8.55
CA VAL A 271 10.45 5.99 7.75
C VAL A 271 11.90 6.03 7.25
N ILE A 272 12.88 5.84 8.14
CA ILE A 272 14.30 5.90 7.80
C ILE A 272 14.65 4.74 6.85
N THR A 273 14.16 3.54 7.13
CA THR A 273 14.44 2.35 6.31
C THR A 273 13.87 2.52 4.90
N GLN A 274 12.64 3.02 4.76
CA GLN A 274 12.06 3.30 3.43
C GLN A 274 12.80 4.40 2.68
N GLN A 275 13.21 5.47 3.34
CA GLN A 275 14.02 6.51 2.71
C GLN A 275 15.33 5.94 2.17
N HIS A 276 15.98 5.03 2.90
CA HIS A 276 17.16 4.33 2.42
C HIS A 276 16.85 3.39 1.24
N TRP A 277 15.74 2.65 1.27
CA TRP A 277 15.33 1.82 0.13
C TRP A 277 15.02 2.65 -1.13
N GLN A 278 14.32 3.76 -0.97
CA GLN A 278 14.02 4.70 -2.07
C GLN A 278 15.31 5.26 -2.67
N GLN A 279 16.25 5.69 -1.84
CA GLN A 279 17.55 6.19 -2.31
C GLN A 279 18.37 5.10 -3.00
N ALA A 280 18.39 3.89 -2.45
CA ALA A 280 19.09 2.77 -3.07
C ALA A 280 18.47 2.42 -4.44
N ALA A 281 17.13 2.31 -4.52
CA ALA A 281 16.43 2.04 -5.77
C ALA A 281 16.62 3.15 -6.81
N LEU A 282 16.57 4.42 -6.39
CA LEU A 282 16.83 5.57 -7.26
C LEU A 282 18.27 5.60 -7.77
N TYR A 283 19.26 5.33 -6.92
CA TYR A 283 20.66 5.23 -7.35
C TYR A 283 20.81 4.23 -8.50
N TRP A 284 20.16 3.06 -8.40
CA TRP A 284 20.15 2.06 -9.46
C TRP A 284 19.38 2.49 -10.70
N CYS A 285 18.27 3.20 -10.54
CA CYS A 285 17.52 3.80 -11.64
C CYS A 285 18.38 4.78 -12.44
N LEU A 286 19.09 5.69 -11.75
CA LEU A 286 20.02 6.63 -12.38
C LEU A 286 21.21 5.91 -13.01
N ARG A 287 21.72 4.86 -12.37
CA ARG A 287 22.82 4.07 -12.91
C ARG A 287 22.44 3.40 -14.23
N GLN A 288 21.30 2.73 -14.28
CA GLN A 288 20.82 2.12 -15.52
C GLN A 288 20.44 3.16 -16.57
N GLY A 289 19.73 4.21 -16.17
CA GLY A 289 19.18 5.22 -17.07
C GLY A 289 20.18 6.26 -17.57
N LEU A 290 21.37 6.40 -16.96
CA LEU A 290 22.40 7.34 -17.42
C LEU A 290 23.69 6.67 -17.89
N ALA A 291 23.93 5.42 -17.50
CA ALA A 291 25.07 4.63 -17.99
C ALA A 291 24.75 3.82 -19.26
N SER A 292 23.48 3.68 -19.64
CA SER A 292 23.10 2.95 -20.85
C SER A 292 23.78 3.57 -22.08
N THR A 293 24.52 2.76 -22.82
CA THR A 293 25.22 3.14 -24.05
C THR A 293 24.28 3.20 -25.26
N ASN A 294 23.04 2.72 -25.12
CA ASN A 294 22.06 2.69 -26.20
C ASN A 294 21.22 3.98 -26.19
N LYS A 295 21.80 5.07 -26.70
CA LYS A 295 21.10 6.36 -26.88
C LYS A 295 19.79 6.21 -27.66
N THR A 296 19.75 5.32 -28.65
CA THR A 296 18.55 5.06 -29.46
C THR A 296 17.42 4.51 -28.60
N LEU A 297 17.71 3.51 -27.76
CA LEU A 297 16.76 2.99 -26.78
C LEU A 297 16.33 4.09 -25.83
N GLN A 298 17.24 4.89 -25.25
CA GLN A 298 16.84 6.00 -24.38
C GLN A 298 15.94 7.05 -25.05
N GLU A 299 16.24 7.43 -26.29
CA GLU A 299 15.43 8.35 -27.07
C GLU A 299 14.06 7.72 -27.38
N GLN A 300 14.00 6.44 -27.72
CA GLN A 300 12.73 5.71 -27.91
C GLN A 300 11.94 5.58 -26.61
N LEU A 301 12.60 5.27 -25.49
CA LEU A 301 12.01 5.20 -24.15
C LEU A 301 11.44 6.56 -23.71
N GLN A 302 12.09 7.67 -24.08
CA GLN A 302 11.64 9.03 -23.80
C GLN A 302 10.52 9.51 -24.74
N HIS A 303 10.47 9.02 -25.99
CA HIS A 303 9.54 9.49 -27.02
C HIS A 303 8.37 8.56 -27.33
N GLN A 304 8.45 7.25 -27.02
CA GLN A 304 7.38 6.29 -27.28
C GLN A 304 6.45 6.17 -26.07
N MET A 305 5.25 6.74 -26.21
CA MET A 305 4.17 6.71 -25.21
C MET A 305 3.51 5.32 -25.00
N LYS A 306 4.13 4.21 -25.43
CA LYS A 306 3.53 2.86 -25.32
C LYS A 306 4.54 1.89 -24.72
N ALA A 307 4.32 1.54 -23.45
CA ALA A 307 5.07 0.52 -22.72
C ALA A 307 5.26 -0.79 -23.50
N HIS A 308 4.32 -1.14 -24.40
CA HIS A 308 4.41 -2.34 -25.23
C HIS A 308 5.65 -2.40 -26.15
N VAL A 309 6.08 -1.29 -26.76
CA VAL A 309 7.24 -1.29 -27.69
C VAL A 309 8.56 -1.43 -26.92
N LEU A 310 8.63 -0.80 -25.76
CA LEU A 310 9.70 -0.92 -24.76
C LEU A 310 9.85 -2.38 -24.28
N LEU A 311 8.71 -3.06 -24.09
CA LEU A 311 8.66 -4.44 -23.66
C LEU A 311 9.13 -5.41 -24.77
N GLU A 312 8.87 -5.16 -26.05
CA GLU A 312 9.38 -5.98 -27.16
C GLU A 312 10.91 -5.91 -27.31
N GLU A 313 11.53 -4.74 -27.11
CA GLU A 313 12.99 -4.61 -27.11
C GLU A 313 13.64 -5.28 -25.89
N LEU A 314 13.03 -5.14 -24.71
CA LEU A 314 13.45 -5.88 -23.51
C LEU A 314 13.29 -7.40 -23.70
N VAL A 315 12.26 -7.88 -24.40
CA VAL A 315 12.13 -9.30 -24.79
C VAL A 315 13.32 -9.74 -25.64
N GLY A 316 13.79 -8.88 -26.54
CA GLY A 316 15.00 -9.12 -27.33
C GLY A 316 16.25 -9.28 -26.46
N GLN A 317 16.44 -8.39 -25.48
CA GLN A 317 17.61 -8.38 -24.58
C GLN A 317 17.58 -9.50 -23.53
N ALA A 318 16.43 -9.76 -22.89
CA ALA A 318 16.28 -10.83 -21.90
C ALA A 318 16.52 -12.24 -22.50
N ARG A 319 16.33 -12.41 -23.82
CA ARG A 319 16.72 -13.63 -24.54
C ARG A 319 18.23 -13.80 -24.67
N GLN A 320 18.99 -12.70 -24.64
CA GLN A 320 20.45 -12.70 -24.76
C GLN A 320 21.14 -12.76 -23.39
N GLU A 321 20.60 -12.11 -22.35
CA GLU A 321 21.13 -12.10 -20.97
C GLU A 321 20.59 -13.23 -20.06
N HIS A 322 20.01 -14.25 -20.68
CA HIS A 322 19.63 -15.56 -20.15
C HIS A 322 18.42 -15.67 -19.20
N TRP A 323 18.07 -14.69 -18.35
CA TRP A 323 16.86 -14.85 -17.51
C TRP A 323 16.18 -13.58 -16.96
N PHE A 324 16.81 -12.40 -17.03
CA PHE A 324 16.18 -11.12 -16.69
C PHE A 324 16.81 -9.98 -17.50
N SER A 325 16.21 -8.79 -17.46
CA SER A 325 16.76 -7.55 -17.98
C SER A 325 16.25 -6.37 -17.16
N LEU A 326 17.05 -5.31 -17.07
CA LEU A 326 16.72 -4.06 -16.39
C LEU A 326 16.86 -2.90 -17.37
N ALA A 327 15.88 -2.00 -17.36
CA ALA A 327 15.97 -0.72 -18.03
C ALA A 327 15.48 0.38 -17.10
N ALA A 328 15.96 1.60 -17.34
CA ALA A 328 15.47 2.77 -16.64
C ALA A 328 15.37 3.96 -17.57
N VAL A 329 14.35 4.78 -17.32
CA VAL A 329 14.12 6.06 -18.00
C VAL A 329 14.33 7.16 -16.98
N VAL A 330 15.25 8.07 -17.27
CA VAL A 330 15.50 9.25 -16.42
C VAL A 330 15.18 10.47 -17.26
N PRO A 331 13.97 11.05 -17.10
CA PRO A 331 13.60 12.26 -17.82
C PRO A 331 14.55 13.42 -17.49
N GLN A 332 14.83 14.29 -18.47
CA GLN A 332 15.67 15.47 -18.21
C GLN A 332 15.07 16.36 -17.11
N ALA A 333 13.74 16.45 -17.03
CA ALA A 333 13.03 17.16 -15.98
C ALA A 333 13.43 16.68 -14.57
N ALA A 334 13.65 15.37 -14.39
CA ALA A 334 14.10 14.80 -13.11
C ALA A 334 15.45 15.39 -12.67
N LEU A 335 16.36 15.67 -13.61
CA LEU A 335 17.70 16.18 -13.30
C LEU A 335 17.74 17.70 -13.07
N VAL A 336 16.74 18.44 -13.55
CA VAL A 336 16.74 19.92 -13.55
C VAL A 336 15.78 20.50 -12.52
N GLN A 337 14.66 19.84 -12.23
CA GLN A 337 13.62 20.33 -11.32
C GLN A 337 13.86 19.95 -9.84
N GLY A 338 15.02 19.39 -9.52
CA GLY A 338 15.45 19.14 -8.15
C GLY A 338 14.86 17.88 -7.50
N LYS A 339 14.86 17.86 -6.17
CA LYS A 339 14.62 16.67 -5.34
C LYS A 339 13.30 15.95 -5.62
N GLU A 340 12.18 16.68 -5.71
CA GLU A 340 10.86 16.06 -5.86
C GLU A 340 10.70 15.37 -7.21
N ALA A 341 11.23 15.99 -8.28
CA ALA A 341 11.24 15.40 -9.61
C ALA A 341 12.12 14.14 -9.67
N LEU A 342 13.26 14.11 -8.98
CA LEU A 342 14.09 12.91 -8.86
C LEU A 342 13.39 11.76 -8.14
N LEU A 343 12.55 12.07 -7.16
CA LEU A 343 11.84 11.08 -6.35
C LEU A 343 10.50 10.63 -6.96
N SER A 344 10.09 11.21 -8.10
CA SER A 344 8.78 10.91 -8.72
C SER A 344 8.84 10.54 -10.21
N LEU A 345 9.74 11.13 -10.99
CA LEU A 345 9.75 10.98 -12.45
C LEU A 345 10.53 9.78 -12.99
N PRO A 346 11.67 9.34 -12.42
CA PRO A 346 12.42 8.22 -12.96
C PRO A 346 11.64 6.91 -12.97
N GLU A 347 11.74 6.16 -14.06
CA GLU A 347 11.03 4.89 -14.24
C GLU A 347 12.02 3.73 -14.28
N MET A 348 11.75 2.68 -13.50
CA MET A 348 12.51 1.44 -13.48
C MET A 348 11.66 0.32 -14.07
N TYR A 349 12.24 -0.46 -14.98
CA TYR A 349 11.61 -1.59 -15.64
C TYR A 349 12.41 -2.86 -15.37
N LEU A 350 11.79 -3.83 -14.70
CA LEU A 350 12.31 -5.17 -14.50
C LEU A 350 11.58 -6.14 -15.42
N MET A 351 12.33 -6.75 -16.34
CA MET A 351 11.82 -7.83 -17.16
C MET A 351 12.38 -9.18 -16.71
N LEU A 352 11.49 -10.16 -16.59
CA LEU A 352 11.81 -11.50 -16.11
C LEU A 352 11.47 -12.51 -17.21
N ASN A 353 12.45 -13.33 -17.60
CA ASN A 353 12.18 -14.48 -18.45
C ASN A 353 11.81 -15.66 -17.55
N ASP A 354 10.57 -15.69 -17.07
CA ASP A 354 10.04 -16.73 -16.20
C ASP A 354 9.91 -18.11 -16.88
N THR A 355 10.08 -18.19 -18.20
CA THR A 355 10.01 -19.45 -18.96
C THR A 355 11.23 -20.36 -18.75
N VAL A 356 12.33 -19.85 -18.18
CA VAL A 356 13.54 -20.63 -17.87
C VAL A 356 13.57 -21.13 -16.42
N ILE A 357 12.55 -20.79 -15.62
CA ILE A 357 12.44 -21.23 -14.23
C ILE A 357 11.84 -22.64 -14.23
N GLU A 358 12.59 -23.59 -13.71
CA GLU A 358 12.20 -24.99 -13.54
C GLU A 358 12.20 -25.36 -12.05
N GLN A 359 11.64 -26.51 -11.69
CA GLN A 359 11.66 -27.00 -10.31
C GLN A 359 13.01 -27.63 -9.93
N ASN A 360 14.08 -26.84 -9.90
CA ASN A 360 15.43 -27.30 -9.57
C ASN A 360 16.19 -26.27 -8.71
N LYS A 361 17.35 -26.67 -8.18
CA LYS A 361 18.14 -25.81 -7.28
C LYS A 361 18.69 -24.55 -7.96
N ALA A 362 19.08 -24.63 -9.24
CA ALA A 362 19.59 -23.46 -9.95
C ALA A 362 18.50 -22.40 -10.10
N SER A 363 17.29 -22.80 -10.51
CA SER A 363 16.13 -21.93 -10.64
C SER A 363 15.65 -21.37 -9.29
N LEU A 364 15.87 -22.07 -8.17
CA LEU A 364 15.60 -21.53 -6.83
C LEU A 364 16.41 -20.25 -6.56
N GLU A 365 17.71 -20.24 -6.90
CA GLU A 365 18.58 -19.06 -6.69
C GLU A 365 18.15 -17.88 -7.57
N LEU A 366 17.76 -18.15 -8.82
CA LEU A 366 17.22 -17.13 -9.73
C LEU A 366 15.89 -16.56 -9.20
N TRP A 367 14.97 -17.45 -8.82
CA TRP A 367 13.65 -17.10 -8.29
C TRP A 367 13.76 -16.30 -6.98
N ARG A 368 14.70 -16.63 -6.10
CA ARG A 368 15.00 -15.83 -4.91
C ARG A 368 15.55 -14.45 -5.26
N SER A 369 16.49 -14.38 -6.20
CA SER A 369 17.07 -13.11 -6.66
C SER A 369 16.01 -12.19 -7.26
N LEU A 370 15.05 -12.76 -8.00
CA LEU A 370 13.88 -12.06 -8.55
C LEU A 370 13.05 -11.39 -7.46
N TRP A 371 12.60 -12.14 -6.44
CA TRP A 371 11.76 -11.55 -5.39
C TRP A 371 12.52 -10.56 -4.52
N TYR A 372 13.81 -10.80 -4.29
CA TYR A 372 14.66 -9.82 -3.63
C TYR A 372 14.72 -8.50 -4.41
N ALA A 373 14.89 -8.57 -5.73
CA ALA A 373 14.89 -7.38 -6.58
C ALA A 373 13.52 -6.67 -6.55
N VAL A 374 12.42 -7.40 -6.65
CA VAL A 374 11.06 -6.83 -6.55
C VAL A 374 10.85 -6.12 -5.20
N ASN A 375 11.28 -6.73 -4.09
CA ASN A 375 11.18 -6.15 -2.76
C ASN A 375 11.89 -4.80 -2.64
N LEU A 376 13.03 -4.59 -3.31
CA LEU A 376 13.78 -3.33 -3.23
C LEU A 376 13.40 -2.34 -4.32
N LEU A 377 13.25 -2.81 -5.56
CA LEU A 377 12.98 -1.95 -6.71
C LEU A 377 11.57 -1.36 -6.70
N GLN A 378 10.62 -1.94 -5.94
CA GLN A 378 9.30 -1.31 -5.72
C GLN A 378 9.41 0.11 -5.14
N PHE A 379 10.52 0.44 -4.46
CA PHE A 379 10.77 1.77 -3.89
C PHE A 379 11.44 2.73 -4.89
N SER A 380 11.66 2.33 -6.14
CA SER A 380 12.00 3.27 -7.20
C SER A 380 10.82 4.23 -7.45
N PRO A 381 11.06 5.45 -7.98
CA PRO A 381 10.00 6.44 -8.13
C PRO A 381 8.79 5.93 -8.90
N GLN A 382 9.04 5.18 -9.98
CA GLN A 382 8.03 4.43 -10.72
C GLN A 382 8.57 3.04 -11.06
N PHE A 383 8.15 2.03 -10.28
CA PHE A 383 8.52 0.65 -10.52
C PHE A 383 7.55 -0.04 -11.49
N ASN A 384 8.12 -0.70 -12.49
CA ASN A 384 7.41 -1.54 -13.45
C ASN A 384 8.07 -2.92 -13.51
N GLY A 385 7.25 -3.97 -13.53
CA GLY A 385 7.71 -5.35 -13.62
C GLY A 385 6.91 -6.13 -14.66
N VAL A 386 7.57 -6.97 -15.46
CA VAL A 386 6.90 -7.90 -16.37
C VAL A 386 7.55 -9.27 -16.35
N ALA A 387 6.72 -10.29 -16.60
CA ALA A 387 7.17 -11.65 -16.87
C ALA A 387 6.92 -11.97 -18.35
N LEU A 388 7.89 -12.63 -19.00
CA LEU A 388 7.85 -12.93 -20.43
C LEU A 388 6.61 -13.76 -20.80
N SER A 389 6.20 -14.70 -19.94
CA SER A 389 5.05 -15.56 -20.21
C SER A 389 3.72 -14.79 -20.26
N GLY A 390 3.54 -13.74 -19.45
CA GLY A 390 2.30 -12.95 -19.40
C GLY A 390 2.29 -11.72 -20.28
N LEU A 391 3.47 -11.20 -20.63
CA LEU A 391 3.59 -10.06 -21.55
C LEU A 391 2.88 -10.32 -22.88
N ARG A 392 3.04 -11.51 -23.45
CA ARG A 392 2.39 -11.90 -24.72
C ARG A 392 0.88 -12.09 -24.62
N ARG A 393 0.36 -12.27 -23.40
CA ARG A 393 -1.06 -12.48 -23.14
C ARG A 393 -1.81 -11.19 -22.79
N GLY A 394 -1.08 -10.07 -22.62
CA GLY A 394 -1.67 -8.81 -22.15
C GLY A 394 -1.92 -8.79 -20.64
N ASP A 395 -1.28 -9.67 -19.85
CA ASP A 395 -1.51 -9.79 -18.40
C ASP A 395 -1.08 -8.51 -17.62
N PHE A 396 -0.36 -7.60 -18.27
CA PHE A 396 0.17 -6.35 -17.71
C PHE A 396 -0.47 -5.09 -18.31
N ASP A 397 -1.50 -5.24 -19.14
CA ASP A 397 -2.22 -4.11 -19.74
C ASP A 397 -2.87 -3.28 -18.61
N GLY A 398 -2.73 -1.97 -18.68
CA GLY A 398 -3.13 -1.07 -17.58
C GLY A 398 -2.27 -1.15 -16.31
N LEU A 399 -1.40 -2.15 -16.15
CA LEU A 399 -0.42 -2.26 -15.06
C LEU A 399 0.95 -1.62 -15.38
N VAL A 400 1.38 -1.63 -16.64
CA VAL A 400 2.68 -1.03 -17.02
C VAL A 400 2.49 0.20 -17.92
N GLU A 401 1.24 0.58 -18.19
CA GLU A 401 0.94 1.81 -18.91
C GLU A 401 1.25 3.04 -18.05
N GLN A 402 2.06 3.94 -18.62
CA GLN A 402 2.28 5.27 -18.06
C GLN A 402 0.93 5.96 -17.89
N LYS A 403 0.51 6.20 -16.63
CA LYS A 403 -0.40 7.30 -16.37
C LYS A 403 0.27 8.52 -16.98
N LYS A 404 -0.39 9.18 -17.93
CA LYS A 404 0.04 10.47 -18.50
C LYS A 404 0.67 11.26 -17.36
N VAL A 405 1.96 11.56 -17.46
CA VAL A 405 2.60 12.56 -16.61
C VAL A 405 1.86 13.86 -16.95
N ARG A 406 0.76 14.12 -16.24
CA ARG A 406 0.21 15.46 -16.13
C ARG A 406 1.25 16.19 -15.31
N ALA A 407 1.98 17.09 -15.97
CA ALA A 407 2.70 18.17 -15.35
C ALA A 407 1.70 19.11 -14.63
N ASN A 408 0.99 18.58 -13.64
CA ASN A 408 0.06 19.27 -12.74
C ASN A 408 0.53 19.03 -11.30
N THR A 409 1.83 19.16 -11.07
CA THR A 409 2.47 18.84 -9.79
C THR A 409 2.61 20.10 -8.93
N VAL A 410 2.35 19.92 -7.64
CA VAL A 410 2.35 20.93 -6.55
C VAL A 410 1.16 21.89 -6.60
N GLU A 411 1.01 22.70 -7.65
CA GLU A 411 -0.02 23.74 -7.72
C GLU A 411 -1.45 23.18 -7.63
N GLN A 412 -1.74 22.07 -8.32
CA GLN A 412 -3.06 21.43 -8.21
C GLN A 412 -3.28 20.70 -6.88
N GLY A 413 -2.21 20.26 -6.20
CA GLY A 413 -2.31 19.63 -4.88
C GLY A 413 -2.58 20.66 -3.79
N GLU A 414 -1.88 21.80 -3.85
CA GLU A 414 -2.12 22.95 -2.98
C GLU A 414 -3.50 23.54 -3.25
N LEU A 415 -3.89 23.72 -4.53
CA LEU A 415 -5.21 24.19 -4.91
C LEU A 415 -6.32 23.23 -4.44
N GLN A 416 -6.12 21.91 -4.57
CA GLN A 416 -7.08 20.92 -4.06
C GLN A 416 -7.15 20.89 -2.53
N GLN A 417 -6.06 21.20 -1.82
CA GLN A 417 -6.10 21.29 -0.37
C GLN A 417 -6.78 22.59 0.07
N ALA A 418 -6.44 23.72 -0.54
CA ALA A 418 -7.06 25.01 -0.26
C ALA A 418 -8.58 24.99 -0.52
N TRP A 419 -9.03 24.31 -1.58
CA TRP A 419 -10.46 24.09 -1.81
C TRP A 419 -11.13 23.16 -0.80
N ARG A 420 -10.42 22.14 -0.28
CA ARG A 420 -10.97 21.30 0.80
C ARG A 420 -11.18 22.09 2.08
N ASP A 421 -10.19 22.90 2.44
CA ASP A 421 -10.23 23.74 3.62
C ASP A 421 -11.35 24.80 3.49
N ALA A 422 -11.49 25.41 2.31
CA ALA A 422 -12.58 26.34 2.03
C ALA A 422 -13.97 25.68 2.10
N LEU A 423 -14.13 24.47 1.55
CA LEU A 423 -15.39 23.73 1.59
C LEU A 423 -15.76 23.24 3.00
N GLU A 424 -14.80 23.03 3.89
CA GLU A 424 -15.07 22.67 5.29
C GLU A 424 -15.67 23.84 6.09
N LEU A 425 -15.30 25.07 5.71
CA LEU A 425 -15.72 26.30 6.38
C LEU A 425 -16.98 26.93 5.76
N LEU A 426 -17.30 26.60 4.51
CA LEU A 426 -18.44 27.15 3.77
C LEU A 426 -19.78 26.68 4.34
N HIS A 427 -20.77 27.58 4.37
CA HIS A 427 -22.12 27.25 4.83
C HIS A 427 -22.73 26.03 4.08
N PRO A 428 -23.33 25.04 4.77
CA PRO A 428 -23.77 23.77 4.18
C PRO A 428 -24.68 23.89 2.95
N ASP A 429 -25.57 24.89 2.96
CA ASP A 429 -26.52 25.12 1.85
C ASP A 429 -25.83 25.52 0.53
N TYR A 430 -24.59 26.03 0.60
CA TYR A 430 -23.83 26.50 -0.57
C TYR A 430 -22.65 25.61 -0.95
N LEU A 431 -22.47 24.45 -0.28
CA LEU A 431 -21.41 23.48 -0.59
C LEU A 431 -21.42 23.04 -2.06
N HIS A 432 -22.61 22.90 -2.64
CA HIS A 432 -22.77 22.53 -4.05
C HIS A 432 -22.19 23.59 -5.01
N VAL A 433 -22.38 24.88 -4.72
CA VAL A 433 -21.78 26.00 -5.48
C VAL A 433 -20.26 25.99 -5.32
N GLY A 434 -19.76 25.84 -4.08
CA GLY A 434 -18.33 25.71 -3.83
C GLY A 434 -17.67 24.54 -4.58
N GLN A 435 -18.34 23.39 -4.65
CA GLN A 435 -17.86 22.23 -5.40
C GLN A 435 -17.82 22.50 -6.92
N GLN A 436 -18.81 23.22 -7.46
CA GLN A 436 -18.84 23.60 -8.87
C GLN A 436 -17.72 24.59 -9.22
N LEU A 437 -17.46 25.56 -8.34
CA LEU A 437 -16.36 26.51 -8.49
C LEU A 437 -14.98 25.81 -8.42
N ALA A 438 -14.81 24.85 -7.51
CA ALA A 438 -13.61 24.02 -7.43
C ALA A 438 -13.40 23.17 -8.69
N GLN A 439 -14.48 22.60 -9.25
CA GLN A 439 -14.45 21.83 -10.50
C GLN A 439 -14.13 22.69 -11.73
N ALA A 440 -14.49 23.97 -11.70
CA ALA A 440 -14.16 24.94 -12.74
C ALA A 440 -12.66 25.31 -12.77
N GLY A 441 -11.87 24.86 -11.79
CA GLY A 441 -10.42 25.07 -11.76
C GLY A 441 -10.00 26.46 -11.30
N LEU A 442 -10.88 27.19 -10.63
CA LEU A 442 -10.62 28.53 -10.09
C LEU A 442 -9.65 28.47 -8.89
N PRO A 443 -8.92 29.57 -8.59
CA PRO A 443 -8.17 29.69 -7.34
C PRO A 443 -9.09 29.50 -6.12
N ALA A 444 -8.57 28.96 -5.02
CA ALA A 444 -9.37 28.79 -3.81
C ALA A 444 -9.67 30.17 -3.17
N PRO A 445 -10.92 30.43 -2.75
CA PRO A 445 -11.30 31.68 -2.10
C PRO A 445 -10.88 31.71 -0.63
N GLU A 446 -10.80 32.91 -0.07
CA GLU A 446 -10.83 33.13 1.37
C GLU A 446 -12.27 33.03 1.87
N VAL A 447 -12.50 32.26 2.95
CA VAL A 447 -13.84 32.06 3.54
C VAL A 447 -14.04 33.01 4.72
N GLY A 448 -15.20 33.67 4.79
CA GLY A 448 -15.53 34.61 5.87
C GLY A 448 -14.69 35.88 5.83
N TYR A 449 -14.52 36.47 4.63
CA TYR A 449 -13.66 37.63 4.45
C TYR A 449 -14.29 38.90 5.04
N GLU A 450 -13.58 39.53 5.97
CA GLU A 450 -13.99 40.75 6.65
C GLU A 450 -13.38 41.99 6.00
N PHE A 451 -14.23 42.90 5.52
CA PHE A 451 -13.83 44.23 5.06
C PHE A 451 -13.62 45.15 6.26
N GLN A 452 -12.46 45.80 6.35
CA GLN A 452 -12.14 46.73 7.44
C GLN A 452 -12.07 48.18 6.95
N ASP A 453 -12.47 49.12 7.79
CA ASP A 453 -12.24 50.55 7.56
C ASP A 453 -10.81 50.98 7.96
N GLY A 454 -10.47 52.24 7.69
CA GLY A 454 -9.15 52.81 8.04
C GLY A 454 -8.84 52.87 9.54
N ALA A 455 -9.79 52.49 10.41
CA ALA A 455 -9.63 52.35 11.86
C ALA A 455 -9.63 50.87 12.31
N ALA A 456 -9.56 49.92 11.37
CA ALA A 456 -9.63 48.48 11.58
C ALA A 456 -10.96 47.97 12.17
N ALA A 457 -12.05 48.71 12.00
CA ALA A 457 -13.39 48.23 12.33
C ALA A 457 -13.99 47.45 11.15
N VAL A 458 -14.61 46.31 11.42
CA VAL A 458 -15.27 45.47 10.40
C VAL A 458 -16.52 46.18 9.89
N VAL A 459 -16.57 46.42 8.57
CA VAL A 459 -17.63 47.15 7.86
C VAL A 459 -18.60 46.19 7.17
N ALA A 460 -18.10 45.05 6.69
CA ALA A 460 -18.90 44.00 6.05
C ALA A 460 -18.16 42.67 6.10
N GLU A 461 -18.90 41.57 6.05
CA GLU A 461 -18.38 40.21 5.97
C GLU A 461 -19.03 39.51 4.78
N VAL A 462 -18.25 38.72 4.04
CA VAL A 462 -18.72 37.95 2.89
C VAL A 462 -18.28 36.50 3.01
N GLU A 463 -19.07 35.59 2.43
CA GLU A 463 -18.88 34.16 2.61
C GLU A 463 -17.63 33.66 1.88
N LEU A 464 -17.41 34.10 0.63
CA LEU A 464 -16.21 33.76 -0.17
C LEU A 464 -15.64 35.02 -0.81
N ALA A 465 -14.31 35.17 -0.84
CA ALA A 465 -13.65 36.27 -1.51
C ALA A 465 -12.37 35.86 -2.25
N TRP A 466 -12.07 36.56 -3.33
CA TRP A 466 -10.76 36.57 -3.98
C TRP A 466 -10.19 37.99 -3.90
N PRO A 467 -9.42 38.32 -2.83
CA PRO A 467 -9.01 39.70 -2.58
C PRO A 467 -8.14 40.30 -3.68
N ASP A 468 -7.26 39.51 -4.26
CA ASP A 468 -6.39 39.94 -5.37
C ASP A 468 -7.18 40.33 -6.63
N LEU A 469 -8.33 39.68 -6.83
CA LEU A 469 -9.23 39.89 -7.98
C LEU A 469 -10.41 40.79 -7.64
N LYS A 470 -10.51 41.24 -6.38
CA LYS A 470 -11.59 42.07 -5.83
C LYS A 470 -13.00 41.54 -6.15
N VAL A 471 -13.17 40.21 -6.09
CA VAL A 471 -14.47 39.53 -6.26
C VAL A 471 -14.90 38.95 -4.92
N ALA A 472 -16.16 39.17 -4.54
CA ALA A 472 -16.72 38.69 -3.28
C ALA A 472 -18.14 38.16 -3.45
N LEU A 473 -18.47 37.12 -2.68
CA LEU A 473 -19.72 36.38 -2.74
C LEU A 473 -20.47 36.49 -1.42
N TYR A 474 -21.72 36.94 -1.46
CA TYR A 474 -22.52 37.20 -0.26
C TYR A 474 -23.81 36.37 -0.23
N ILE A 475 -24.30 36.06 0.96
CA ILE A 475 -25.54 35.30 1.19
C ILE A 475 -26.75 36.23 1.37
N GLU A 476 -26.66 37.18 2.31
CA GLU A 476 -27.83 37.96 2.74
C GLU A 476 -27.94 39.33 2.05
N GLU A 477 -27.00 40.24 2.32
CA GLU A 477 -27.03 41.60 1.79
C GLU A 477 -25.73 41.93 1.06
N SER A 478 -25.85 42.62 -0.09
CA SER A 478 -24.70 43.07 -0.88
C SER A 478 -23.95 44.17 -0.11
N PRO A 479 -22.65 43.98 0.19
CA PRO A 479 -21.83 45.04 0.74
C PRO A 479 -21.68 46.20 -0.25
N SER A 480 -21.46 47.41 0.27
CA SER A 480 -21.20 48.62 -0.51
C SER A 480 -19.75 49.06 -0.33
N VAL A 481 -18.81 48.22 -0.77
CA VAL A 481 -17.38 48.53 -0.75
C VAL A 481 -16.95 48.98 -2.17
N PRO A 482 -16.33 50.16 -2.32
CA PRO A 482 -15.83 50.63 -3.62
C PRO A 482 -14.80 49.66 -4.22
N ASP A 483 -14.78 49.59 -5.55
CA ASP A 483 -13.81 48.80 -6.33
C ASP A 483 -13.88 47.27 -6.16
N TRP A 484 -14.98 46.72 -5.63
CA TRP A 484 -15.22 45.28 -5.52
C TRP A 484 -16.44 44.84 -6.33
N TYR A 485 -16.37 43.62 -6.89
CA TYR A 485 -17.46 42.98 -7.60
C TYR A 485 -18.18 42.00 -6.68
N PHE A 486 -19.46 42.26 -6.40
CA PHE A 486 -20.27 41.46 -5.48
C PHE A 486 -21.26 40.58 -6.23
N ILE A 487 -21.22 39.27 -5.98
CA ILE A 487 -22.11 38.28 -6.60
C ILE A 487 -22.90 37.59 -5.48
N SER A 488 -24.21 37.43 -5.64
CA SER A 488 -25.01 36.69 -4.67
C SER A 488 -24.77 35.19 -4.82
N LEU A 489 -24.49 34.49 -3.72
CA LEU A 489 -24.42 33.02 -3.67
C LEU A 489 -25.77 32.34 -3.95
N SER A 490 -26.86 33.09 -3.81
CA SER A 490 -28.22 32.62 -4.08
C SER A 490 -28.64 32.82 -5.55
N ALA A 491 -27.81 33.45 -6.39
CA ALA A 491 -28.12 33.63 -7.80
C ALA A 491 -28.00 32.31 -8.57
N GLU A 492 -28.98 32.00 -9.43
CA GLU A 492 -28.99 30.76 -10.23
C GLU A 492 -27.79 30.66 -11.19
N ASP A 493 -27.27 31.81 -11.63
CA ASP A 493 -26.12 31.95 -12.53
C ASP A 493 -24.82 32.33 -11.78
N CYS A 494 -24.77 32.18 -10.45
CA CYS A 494 -23.63 32.56 -9.62
C CYS A 494 -22.30 31.98 -10.14
N VAL A 495 -22.25 30.67 -10.43
CA VAL A 495 -21.04 30.00 -10.92
C VAL A 495 -20.60 30.57 -12.28
N GLU A 496 -21.55 30.82 -13.19
CA GLU A 496 -21.24 31.38 -14.51
C GLU A 496 -20.71 32.81 -14.41
N GLN A 497 -21.30 33.63 -13.54
CA GLN A 497 -20.83 35.00 -13.29
C GLN A 497 -19.42 35.01 -12.70
N VAL A 498 -19.14 34.16 -11.72
CA VAL A 498 -17.82 34.07 -11.08
C VAL A 498 -16.76 33.60 -12.07
N VAL A 499 -17.05 32.55 -12.84
CA VAL A 499 -16.13 32.06 -13.89
C VAL A 499 -15.88 33.13 -14.93
N ALA A 500 -16.91 33.86 -15.37
CA ALA A 500 -16.76 34.93 -16.36
C ALA A 500 -15.88 36.08 -15.84
N VAL A 501 -16.07 36.50 -14.59
CA VAL A 501 -15.28 37.60 -14.00
C VAL A 501 -13.83 37.18 -13.77
N LEU A 502 -13.58 35.98 -13.26
CA LEU A 502 -12.22 35.51 -12.94
C LEU A 502 -11.43 35.06 -14.18
N ALA A 503 -12.09 34.61 -15.26
CA ALA A 503 -11.41 34.20 -16.50
C ALA A 503 -11.00 35.37 -17.41
N HIS A 504 -11.54 36.58 -17.20
CA HIS A 504 -11.26 37.74 -18.05
C HIS A 504 -9.99 38.52 -17.68
N GLU A 505 -9.31 38.19 -16.57
CA GLU A 505 -8.08 38.89 -16.14
C GLU A 505 -6.77 38.09 -16.36
N GLU A 506 -6.83 36.84 -16.82
CA GLU A 506 -5.63 36.05 -17.20
C GLU A 506 -5.12 36.32 -18.65
N SER A 507 -5.65 37.31 -19.37
CA SER A 507 -5.24 37.65 -20.75
C SER A 507 -4.28 38.83 -20.88
#